data_AF-A0A7X6DU51-F1
#
_entry.id   AF-A0A7X6DU51-F1
#
_cell.length_a   1.000
_cell.length_b   1.000
_cell.length_c   1.000
_cell.angle_alpha   90.00
_cell.angle_beta   90.00
_cell.angle_gamma   90.00
#
_symmetry.space_group_name_H-M   'P 1'
#
loop_
_entity.id
_entity.type
_entity.pdbx_description
1 polymer ?
#
loop_
_entity_poly.entity_id
_entity_poly.type
_entity_poly.pdbx_seq_one_letter_code
_entity_poly.pdbx_strand_id
1 'polypeptide(L)'
;MGSRNRLAGCFLALLVGCSAADDFQGCVIPPVGRPSLVEVERAFLGRHPQFGFREVKATAIPGLFEVDTEENTVYFYPESGHLLVGTLYPPDEIFSKASALPGGEGSS
;
A
#
# COMPACT_ATOMS: atom_id res chain seq x y z
N MET A 1 25.05 21.76 50.22
CA MET A 1 24.49 23.13 50.12
C MET A 1 24.40 23.46 48.65
N GLY A 2 23.28 23.82 48.04
CA GLY A 2 21.99 24.21 48.57
C GLY A 2 21.36 25.12 47.52
N SER A 3 20.24 24.66 46.97
CA SER A 3 19.01 25.42 46.73
C SER A 3 19.10 26.80 46.05
N ARG A 4 18.53 26.91 44.84
CA ARG A 4 17.15 27.38 44.55
C ARG A 4 17.03 28.90 44.54
N ASN A 5 16.53 29.46 43.43
CA ASN A 5 15.40 30.42 43.39
C ASN A 5 15.10 30.73 41.90
N ARG A 6 13.98 30.28 41.33
CA ARG A 6 12.55 30.64 41.54
C ARG A 6 12.13 31.77 40.61
N LEU A 7 11.24 31.46 39.66
CA LEU A 7 9.91 32.07 39.44
C LEU A 7 9.39 31.51 38.11
N ALA A 8 8.53 30.50 38.13
CA ALA A 8 7.08 30.60 38.36
C ALA A 8 6.34 31.06 37.10
N GLY A 9 5.79 30.08 36.39
CA GLY A 9 4.80 30.21 35.33
C GLY A 9 3.85 29.02 35.35
N CYS A 10 3.30 28.75 36.54
CA CYS A 10 1.96 28.18 36.75
C CYS A 10 0.96 28.79 35.74
N PHE A 11 0.14 28.09 34.97
CA PHE A 11 -1.01 27.24 35.34
C PHE A 11 -1.60 26.72 34.01
N LEU A 12 -1.84 25.42 33.88
CA LEU A 12 -3.17 24.81 34.04
C LEU A 12 -3.98 24.74 32.74
N ALA A 13 -4.14 23.50 32.26
CA ALA A 13 -5.30 22.92 31.59
C ALA A 13 -5.81 23.54 30.27
N LEU A 14 -5.93 22.73 29.22
CA LEU A 14 -7.16 21.97 28.97
C LEU A 14 -7.00 21.09 27.72
N LEU A 15 -7.51 19.87 27.85
CA LEU A 15 -7.92 19.00 26.75
C LEU A 15 -8.87 19.77 25.83
N VAL A 16 -8.43 20.05 24.60
CA VAL A 16 -9.33 20.22 23.46
C VAL A 16 -8.68 19.49 22.29
N GLY A 17 -9.35 18.45 21.83
CA GLY A 17 -8.97 17.74 20.62
C GLY A 17 -9.06 18.65 19.41
N CYS A 18 -8.00 18.62 18.60
CA CYS A 18 -8.12 18.77 17.15
C CYS A 18 -8.01 17.33 16.63
N SER A 19 -9.09 16.57 16.61
CA SER A 19 -10.05 16.49 15.50
C SER A 19 -9.34 16.58 14.15
N ALA A 20 -9.25 15.42 13.51
CA ALA A 20 -9.08 15.28 12.09
C ALA A 20 -10.02 16.24 11.34
N ALA A 21 -9.41 17.16 10.61
CA ALA A 21 -9.93 17.80 9.42
C ALA A 21 -8.68 17.85 8.52
N ASP A 22 -8.46 16.84 7.69
CA ASP A 22 -9.11 16.72 6.38
C ASP A 22 -9.13 18.08 5.68
N ASP A 23 -7.93 18.66 5.56
CA ASP A 23 -7.66 19.59 4.47
C ASP A 23 -7.56 18.73 3.21
N PHE A 24 -8.69 18.61 2.52
CA PHE A 24 -8.78 18.17 1.13
C PHE A 24 -8.10 19.23 0.24
N GLN A 25 -6.81 19.49 0.50
CA GLN A 25 -5.94 20.20 -0.42
C GLN A 25 -5.89 19.32 -1.65
N GLY A 26 -6.48 19.86 -2.71
CA GLY A 26 -7.00 19.13 -3.85
C GLY A 26 -6.15 17.94 -4.25
N CYS A 27 -6.80 16.86 -4.66
CA CYS A 27 -6.17 15.73 -5.31
C CYS A 27 -5.22 16.28 -6.40
N VAL A 28 -3.95 16.46 -6.03
CA VAL A 28 -2.86 16.63 -6.98
C VAL A 28 -2.83 15.26 -7.60
N ILE A 29 -3.59 15.09 -8.68
CA ILE A 29 -3.45 13.94 -9.56
C ILE A 29 -1.99 14.04 -9.99
N PRO A 30 -1.10 13.17 -9.47
CA PRO A 30 0.29 13.24 -9.88
C PRO A 30 0.32 13.07 -11.41
N PRO A 31 1.28 13.70 -12.09
CA PRO A 31 1.41 13.55 -13.53
C PRO A 31 1.37 12.06 -13.88
N VAL A 32 0.52 11.71 -14.85
CA VAL A 32 0.30 10.34 -15.37
C VAL A 32 1.56 9.86 -16.09
N GLY A 33 2.67 9.80 -15.35
CA GLY A 33 3.90 9.10 -15.70
C GLY A 33 3.83 7.77 -15.00
N ARG A 34 4.20 6.69 -15.68
CA ARG A 34 4.38 5.40 -15.01
C ARG A 34 5.42 5.62 -13.91
N PRO A 35 5.07 5.43 -12.62
CA PRO A 35 6.03 5.65 -11.55
C PRO A 35 7.21 4.71 -11.78
N SER A 36 8.41 5.23 -11.60
CA SER A 36 9.62 4.41 -11.68
C SER A 36 9.61 3.39 -10.55
N LEU A 37 10.25 2.23 -10.76
CA LEU A 37 10.30 1.18 -9.74
C LEU A 37 10.88 1.68 -8.40
N VAL A 38 11.83 2.61 -8.46
CA VAL A 38 12.45 3.24 -7.29
C VAL A 38 11.45 4.09 -6.49
N GLU A 39 10.54 4.79 -7.18
CA GLU A 39 9.48 5.56 -6.52
C GLU A 39 8.47 4.64 -5.85
N VAL A 40 8.13 3.53 -6.49
CA VAL A 40 7.21 2.51 -5.95
C VAL A 40 7.83 1.84 -4.73
N GLU A 41 9.10 1.46 -4.78
CA GLU A 41 9.85 0.92 -3.65
C GLU A 41 9.82 1.87 -2.46
N ARG A 42 10.15 3.14 -2.67
CA ARG A 42 10.12 4.15 -1.60
C ARG A 42 8.71 4.33 -1.03
N ALA A 43 7.69 4.33 -1.89
CA ALA A 43 6.30 4.44 -1.46
C ALA A 43 5.84 3.23 -0.65
N PHE A 44 6.28 2.03 -1.02
CA PHE A 44 5.99 0.79 -0.29
C PHE A 44 6.67 0.80 1.08
N LEU A 45 7.98 1.02 1.13
CA LEU A 45 8.76 1.06 2.38
C LEU A 45 8.26 2.15 3.34
N GLY A 46 7.84 3.30 2.81
CA GLY A 46 7.32 4.40 3.61
C GLY A 46 5.96 4.12 4.26
N ARG A 47 5.11 3.31 3.62
CA ARG A 47 3.76 2.98 4.13
C ARG A 47 3.72 1.67 4.91
N HIS A 48 4.63 0.75 4.59
CA HIS A 48 4.61 -0.63 5.06
C HIS A 48 5.99 -1.06 5.60
N PRO A 49 6.56 -0.35 6.59
CA PRO A 49 7.89 -0.67 7.13
C PRO A 49 7.96 -2.02 7.85
N GLN A 50 6.82 -2.61 8.19
CA GLN A 50 6.73 -3.93 8.83
C GLN A 50 6.98 -5.09 7.87
N PHE A 51 6.91 -4.87 6.55
CA PHE A 51 7.16 -5.92 5.57
C PHE A 51 8.64 -5.99 5.25
N GLY A 52 9.21 -7.20 5.28
CA GLY A 52 10.58 -7.44 4.83
C GLY A 52 10.66 -7.30 3.32
N PHE A 53 11.03 -6.12 2.82
CA PHE A 53 11.11 -5.84 1.38
C PHE A 53 12.28 -6.58 0.70
N ARG A 54 12.04 -7.11 -0.51
CA ARG A 54 13.11 -7.69 -1.37
C ARG A 54 13.23 -6.99 -2.71
N GLU A 55 12.13 -6.92 -3.47
CA GLU A 55 12.15 -6.42 -4.84
C GLU A 55 10.78 -5.87 -5.27
N VAL A 56 10.76 -4.90 -6.18
CA VAL A 56 9.57 -4.47 -6.92
C VAL A 56 9.67 -4.84 -8.38
N LYS A 57 8.63 -5.45 -8.94
CA LYS A 57 8.47 -5.79 -10.35
C LYS A 57 7.24 -5.11 -10.93
N ALA A 58 7.31 -4.75 -12.20
CA ALA A 58 6.13 -4.28 -12.94
C ALA A 58 5.26 -5.48 -13.31
N THR A 59 3.93 -5.34 -13.17
CA THR A 59 2.99 -6.35 -13.66
C THR A 59 2.44 -5.98 -15.05
N ALA A 60 1.69 -6.89 -15.66
CA ALA A 60 0.94 -6.62 -16.88
C ALA A 60 -0.20 -5.58 -16.68
N ILE A 61 -0.61 -5.33 -15.42
CA ILE A 61 -1.68 -4.39 -15.10
C ILE A 61 -1.08 -3.00 -14.85
N PRO A 62 -1.48 -1.97 -15.60
CA PRO A 62 -0.92 -0.63 -15.45
C PRO A 62 -1.23 -0.05 -14.07
N GLY A 63 -0.18 0.42 -13.39
CA GLY A 63 -0.27 0.98 -12.05
C GLY A 63 -0.23 -0.07 -10.92
N LEU A 64 -0.23 -1.37 -11.24
CA LEU A 64 -0.08 -2.42 -10.26
C LEU A 64 1.35 -2.97 -10.29
N PHE A 65 1.98 -3.02 -9.12
CA PHE A 65 3.35 -3.51 -8.97
C PHE A 65 3.37 -4.73 -8.07
N GLU A 66 4.17 -5.72 -8.44
CA GLU A 66 4.41 -6.89 -7.63
C GLU A 66 5.57 -6.59 -6.69
N VAL A 67 5.38 -6.79 -5.40
CA VAL A 67 6.37 -6.57 -4.36
C VAL A 67 6.66 -7.91 -3.72
N ASP A 68 7.88 -8.40 -3.92
CA ASP A 68 8.35 -9.57 -3.21
C ASP A 68 8.79 -9.16 -1.81
N THR A 69 8.17 -9.79 -0.81
CA THR A 69 8.55 -9.65 0.59
C THR A 69 9.20 -10.93 1.09
N GLU A 70 9.76 -10.90 2.30
CA GLU A 70 10.34 -12.08 2.95
C GLU A 70 9.30 -13.17 3.24
N GLU A 71 8.05 -12.78 3.47
CA GLU A 71 6.97 -13.72 3.80
C GLU A 71 6.20 -14.16 2.55
N ASN A 72 5.81 -13.20 1.71
CA ASN A 72 4.92 -13.45 0.56
C ASN A 72 5.12 -12.43 -0.57
N THR A 73 4.61 -12.74 -1.76
CA THR A 73 4.47 -11.77 -2.83
C THR A 73 3.13 -11.02 -2.68
N VAL A 74 3.16 -9.69 -2.72
CA VAL A 74 1.97 -8.83 -2.63
C VAL A 74 1.90 -7.87 -3.80
N TYR A 75 0.69 -7.44 -4.17
CA TYR A 75 0.53 -6.44 -5.22
C TYR A 75 0.18 -5.08 -4.64
N PHE A 76 0.98 -4.07 -4.97
CA PHE A 76 0.87 -2.72 -4.44
C PHE A 76 0.40 -1.74 -5.51
N TYR A 77 -0.60 -0.94 -5.14
CA TYR A 77 -1.09 0.16 -5.96
C TYR A 77 -0.61 1.49 -5.36
N PRO A 78 0.43 2.15 -5.91
CA PRO A 78 1.10 3.28 -5.26
C PRO A 78 0.21 4.52 -5.17
N GLU A 79 -0.71 4.71 -6.12
CA GLU A 79 -1.67 5.83 -6.15
C GLU A 79 -2.59 5.82 -4.91
N SER A 80 -3.11 4.66 -4.53
CA SER A 80 -4.08 4.53 -3.43
C SER A 80 -3.48 3.98 -2.15
N GLY A 81 -2.33 3.30 -2.23
CA GLY A 81 -1.74 2.57 -1.11
C GLY A 81 -2.42 1.26 -0.77
N HIS A 82 -3.23 0.72 -1.68
CA HIS A 82 -3.85 -0.57 -1.45
C HIS A 82 -2.85 -1.70 -1.71
N LEU A 83 -2.95 -2.72 -0.86
CA LEU A 83 -2.26 -3.99 -1.01
C LEU A 83 -3.29 -5.06 -1.37
N LEU A 84 -3.01 -5.80 -2.43
CA LEU A 84 -3.77 -6.97 -2.83
C LEU A 84 -2.90 -8.20 -2.54
N VAL A 85 -3.47 -9.14 -1.80
CA VAL A 85 -2.81 -10.40 -1.45
C VAL A 85 -3.53 -11.51 -2.20
N GLY A 86 -2.80 -12.36 -2.90
CA GLY A 86 -3.37 -13.47 -3.66
C GLY A 86 -2.58 -13.78 -4.92
N THR A 87 -3.21 -14.50 -5.85
CA THR A 87 -2.63 -14.83 -7.15
C THR A 87 -3.29 -13.99 -8.24
N LEU A 88 -2.47 -13.34 -9.06
CA LEU A 88 -2.96 -12.63 -10.23
C LEU A 88 -3.07 -13.60 -11.42
N TYR A 89 -4.26 -13.74 -11.99
CA TYR A 89 -4.48 -14.54 -13.20
C TYR A 89 -4.69 -13.59 -14.39
N PRO A 90 -3.74 -13.49 -15.33
CA PRO A 90 -3.95 -12.74 -16.55
C PRO A 90 -5.07 -13.40 -17.38
N PRO A 91 -5.86 -12.62 -18.13
CA PRO A 91 -7.02 -13.14 -18.86
C PRO A 91 -6.65 -14.29 -19.82
N ASP A 92 -5.46 -14.21 -20.45
CA ASP A 92 -4.96 -15.24 -21.37
C ASP A 92 -4.79 -16.62 -20.72
N GLU A 93 -4.53 -16.67 -19.40
CA GLU A 93 -4.40 -17.94 -18.65
C GLU A 93 -5.76 -18.50 -18.20
N ILE A 94 -6.76 -17.65 -17.98
CA ILE A 94 -8.07 -18.07 -17.50
C ILE A 94 -8.82 -18.84 -18.59
N PHE A 95 -8.79 -18.35 -19.83
CA PHE A 95 -9.46 -19.04 -20.94
C PHE A 95 -8.79 -20.37 -21.28
N SER A 96 -7.47 -20.47 -21.17
CA SER A 96 -6.74 -21.72 -21.37
C SER A 96 -7.08 -22.78 -20.33
N LYS A 97 -7.29 -22.39 -19.06
CA LYS A 97 -7.74 -23.31 -17.99
C LYS A 97 -9.23 -23.63 -18.04
N ALA A 98 -10.09 -22.66 -18.36
CA ALA A 98 -11.53 -22.87 -18.49
C ALA A 98 -11.87 -23.84 -19.62
N SER A 99 -11.08 -23.83 -20.71
CA SER A 99 -11.21 -24.75 -21.83
C SER A 99 -10.76 -26.19 -21.51
N ALA A 100 -10.06 -26.39 -20.38
CA ALA A 100 -9.57 -27.70 -19.93
C ALA A 100 -10.46 -28.33 -18.85
N LEU A 101 -11.60 -27.71 -18.50
CA LEU A 101 -12.60 -28.36 -17.66
C LEU A 101 -13.38 -29.38 -18.50
N PRO A 102 -13.34 -30.69 -18.18
CA PRO A 102 -14.14 -31.68 -18.90
C PRO A 102 -15.61 -31.35 -18.67
N GLY A 103 -16.29 -30.93 -19.74
CA GLY A 103 -17.74 -30.93 -19.80
C GLY A 103 -18.24 -32.34 -19.49
N GLY A 104 -19.21 -32.42 -18.58
CA GLY A 104 -19.84 -33.68 -18.20
C GLY A 104 -20.39 -34.40 -19.42
N GLU A 105 -19.91 -35.62 -19.64
CA GLU A 105 -20.62 -36.59 -20.48
C GLU A 105 -21.65 -37.31 -19.61
N GLY A 106 -22.87 -37.36 -20.15
CA GLY A 106 -24.08 -37.66 -19.44
C GLY A 106 -24.18 -39.11 -18.96
N SER A 107 -24.93 -39.24 -17.87
CA SER A 107 -25.63 -40.45 -17.48
C SER A 107 -26.56 -40.91 -18.63
N SER A 108 -26.43 -42.17 -19.05
CA SER A 108 -27.47 -42.94 -19.73
C SER A 108 -27.26 -44.42 -19.44
#